data_AF-A0A934IYG3-F1
#
_entry.id   AF-A0A934IYG3-F1
#
_cell.length_a   1.000
_cell.length_b   1.000
_cell.length_c   1.000
_cell.angle_alpha   90.00
_cell.angle_beta   90.00
_cell.angle_gamma   90.00
#
_symmetry.space_group_name_H-M   'P 1'
#
loop_
_entity.id
_entity.type
_entity.pdbx_description
1 polymer ?
#
loop_
_entity_poly.entity_id
_entity_poly.type
_entity_poly.pdbx_seq_one_letter_code
_entity_poly.pdbx_strand_id
1 'polypeptide(L)'
;MRFAVIRDTREWSEPQSRVPQSGHTIDAVEVENEARRRKSLLRLDEWQLRQFVTDRPMPEHVTQMCRQIDLAAAALSRLSPIPADFADDLYWPRMW
;
A
#
# COMPACT_ATOMS: atom_id res chain seq x y z
N MET A 1 -30.31 40.33 1.44
CA MET A 1 -29.23 39.44 0.96
C MET A 1 -29.21 38.21 1.86
N ARG A 2 -29.44 37.02 1.31
CA ARG A 2 -29.46 35.75 2.05
C ARG A 2 -28.20 34.99 1.70
N PHE A 3 -27.29 34.85 2.65
CA PHE A 3 -26.10 34.02 2.49
C PHE A 3 -26.49 32.56 2.74
N ALA A 4 -26.08 31.66 1.84
CA ALA A 4 -26.21 30.23 2.06
C ALA A 4 -25.32 29.82 3.24
N VAL A 5 -25.91 29.25 4.28
CA VAL A 5 -25.20 28.61 5.38
C VAL A 5 -24.63 27.31 4.84
N ILE A 6 -23.33 27.28 4.59
CA ILE A 6 -22.61 26.05 4.23
C ILE A 6 -22.56 25.22 5.52
N ARG A 7 -23.38 24.17 5.59
CA ARG A 7 -23.19 23.11 6.58
C ARG A 7 -21.96 22.34 6.16
N ASP A 8 -21.05 22.18 7.10
CA ASP A 8 -19.76 21.50 6.96
C ASP A 8 -19.96 19.97 6.89
N THR A 9 -20.81 19.48 5.99
CA THR A 9 -20.78 18.07 5.59
C THR A 9 -19.65 17.93 4.59
N ARG A 10 -18.43 17.97 5.12
CA ARG A 10 -17.26 17.42 4.46
C ARG A 10 -17.35 15.90 4.61
N GLU A 11 -18.32 15.32 3.91
CA GLU A 11 -18.43 13.89 3.66
C GLU A 11 -17.27 13.50 2.74
N TRP A 12 -16.07 13.48 3.32
CA TRP A 12 -15.05 12.57 2.85
C TRP A 12 -15.67 11.19 2.90
N SER A 13 -15.61 10.47 1.79
CA SER A 13 -15.90 9.04 1.74
C SER A 13 -14.89 8.32 2.63
N GLU A 14 -15.06 8.41 3.94
CA GLU A 14 -14.42 7.51 4.88
C GLU A 14 -14.87 6.10 4.46
N PRO A 15 -13.97 5.20 4.05
CA PRO A 15 -14.35 3.80 3.95
C PRO A 15 -14.90 3.42 5.32
N GLN A 16 -16.14 2.93 5.33
CA GLN A 16 -16.83 2.49 6.55
C GLN A 16 -15.85 1.68 7.38
N SER A 17 -15.38 2.25 8.49
CA SER A 17 -14.49 1.55 9.40
C SER A 17 -15.23 0.33 9.91
N ARG A 18 -14.97 -0.83 9.31
CA ARG A 18 -15.35 -2.11 9.89
C ARG A 18 -14.60 -2.17 11.20
N VAL A 19 -15.34 -2.04 12.29
CA VAL A 19 -14.84 -2.22 13.66
C VAL A 19 -14.04 -3.53 13.69
N PRO A 20 -12.71 -3.50 13.93
CA PRO A 20 -11.94 -4.73 13.97
C PRO A 20 -12.38 -5.54 15.21
N GLN A 21 -12.79 -6.77 14.96
CA GLN A 21 -12.93 -7.78 16.00
C GLN A 21 -11.53 -8.04 16.58
N SER A 22 -11.42 -7.93 17.91
CA SER A 22 -10.25 -8.21 18.77
C SER A 22 -9.02 -7.30 18.61
N GLY A 23 -8.53 -6.79 19.75
CA GLY A 23 -7.43 -5.83 19.85
C GLY A 23 -6.06 -6.43 19.52
N HIS A 24 -5.84 -6.74 18.25
CA HIS A 24 -4.52 -7.01 17.71
C HIS A 24 -3.90 -5.69 17.27
N THR A 25 -2.92 -5.22 18.04
CA THR A 25 -2.11 -4.05 17.64
C THR A 25 -1.22 -4.47 16.48
N ILE A 26 -1.53 -3.98 15.29
CA ILE A 26 -0.69 -4.18 14.11
C ILE A 26 0.69 -3.60 14.37
N ASP A 27 1.72 -4.43 14.24
CA ASP A 27 3.12 -4.01 14.33
C ASP A 27 3.69 -3.70 12.94
N ALA A 28 4.77 -2.91 12.89
CA ALA A 28 5.53 -2.63 11.68
C ALA A 28 5.99 -3.92 10.97
N VAL A 29 6.22 -5.00 11.72
CA VAL A 29 6.56 -6.32 11.18
C VAL A 29 5.45 -6.87 10.26
N GLU A 30 4.18 -6.63 10.58
CA GLU A 30 3.06 -7.07 9.75
C GLU A 30 2.98 -6.27 8.44
N VAL A 31 3.24 -4.95 8.51
CA VAL A 31 3.34 -4.09 7.34
C VAL A 31 4.48 -4.56 6.42
N GLU A 32 5.65 -4.88 6.98
CA GLU A 32 6.78 -5.42 6.22
C GLU A 32 6.48 -6.79 5.59
N ASN A 33 5.75 -7.65 6.30
CA ASN A 33 5.32 -8.94 5.76
C ASN A 33 4.37 -8.77 4.57
N GLU A 34 3.43 -7.83 4.65
CA GLU A 34 2.54 -7.55 3.53
C GLU A 34 3.28 -6.91 2.35
N ALA A 35 4.26 -6.04 2.61
CA ALA A 35 5.13 -5.51 1.57
C ALA A 35 5.89 -6.64 0.84
N ARG A 36 6.40 -7.62 1.59
CA ARG A 36 7.08 -8.80 1.03
C ARG A 36 6.13 -9.66 0.20
N ARG A 37 4.91 -9.88 0.68
CA ARG A 37 3.86 -10.60 -0.04
C ARG A 37 3.51 -9.91 -1.36
N ARG A 38 3.33 -8.58 -1.38
CA ARG A 38 3.05 -7.86 -2.62
C ARG A 38 4.22 -7.91 -3.61
N LYS A 39 5.46 -7.81 -3.14
CA LYS A 39 6.64 -7.95 -4.00
C LYS A 39 6.78 -9.35 -4.61
N SER A 40 6.40 -10.42 -3.91
CA SER A 40 6.47 -11.78 -4.46
C SER A 40 5.52 -11.98 -5.66
N LEU A 41 4.41 -11.23 -5.72
CA LEU A 41 3.48 -11.24 -6.85
C LEU A 41 4.06 -10.60 -8.12
N LEU A 42 5.15 -9.84 -8.02
CA LEU A 42 5.81 -9.21 -9.18
C LEU A 42 6.71 -10.18 -9.98
N ARG A 43 6.82 -11.45 -9.54
CA ARG A 43 7.63 -12.50 -10.19
C ARG A 43 9.07 -12.05 -10.44
N LEU A 44 9.68 -11.41 -9.44
CA LEU A 44 11.02 -10.83 -9.54
C LEU A 44 12.08 -11.86 -9.97
N ASP A 45 11.97 -13.10 -9.50
CA ASP A 45 12.89 -14.19 -9.87
C ASP A 45 12.87 -14.47 -11.39
N GLU A 46 11.70 -14.36 -12.02
CA GLU A 46 11.57 -14.57 -13.46
C GLU A 46 12.14 -13.40 -14.26
N TRP A 47 11.97 -12.18 -13.76
CA TRP A 47 12.60 -11.01 -14.34
C TRP A 47 14.12 -11.08 -14.25
N GLN A 48 14.66 -11.55 -13.13
CA GLN A 48 16.09 -11.78 -12.94
C GLN A 48 16.60 -12.87 -13.88
N LEU A 49 15.89 -14.00 -14.01
CA LEU A 49 16.25 -15.07 -14.94
C LEU A 49 16.22 -14.58 -16.39
N ARG A 50 15.20 -13.83 -16.79
CA ARG A 50 15.13 -13.22 -18.11
C ARG A 50 16.31 -12.27 -18.35
N GLN A 51 16.63 -11.42 -17.39
CA GLN A 51 17.78 -10.51 -17.50
C GLN A 51 19.07 -11.31 -17.66
N PHE A 52 19.28 -12.36 -16.86
CA PHE A 52 20.46 -13.23 -16.97
C PHE A 52 20.60 -13.89 -18.35
N VAL A 53 19.49 -14.38 -18.91
CA VAL A 53 19.51 -15.10 -20.20
C VAL A 53 19.59 -14.14 -21.40
N THR A 54 19.00 -12.95 -21.30
CA THR A 54 18.83 -12.04 -22.45
C THR A 54 19.71 -10.79 -22.40
N ASP A 55 20.40 -10.57 -21.28
CA ASP A 55 21.14 -9.34 -20.94
C ASP A 55 20.31 -8.05 -21.04
N ARG A 56 18.98 -8.19 -21.08
CA ARG A 56 18.05 -7.06 -21.07
C ARG A 56 17.69 -6.72 -19.63
N PRO A 57 17.79 -5.45 -19.22
CA PRO A 57 17.45 -5.06 -17.86
C PRO A 57 15.98 -5.38 -17.54
N MET A 58 15.71 -5.58 -16.25
CA MET A 58 14.34 -5.63 -15.74
C MET A 58 13.56 -4.38 -16.18
N PRO A 59 12.28 -4.50 -16.58
CA PRO A 59 11.50 -3.34 -16.96
C PRO A 59 11.40 -2.32 -15.83
N GLU A 60 11.54 -1.05 -16.18
CA GLU A 60 11.54 0.04 -15.21
C GLU A 60 10.27 0.07 -14.35
N HIS A 61 9.11 -0.24 -14.92
CA HIS A 61 7.85 -0.27 -14.16
C HIS A 61 7.85 -1.32 -13.04
N VAL A 62 8.56 -2.44 -13.20
CA VAL A 62 8.69 -3.46 -12.13
C VAL A 62 9.57 -2.93 -11.01
N THR A 63 10.73 -2.34 -11.37
CA THR A 63 11.66 -1.73 -10.40
C THR A 63 10.97 -0.60 -9.63
N GLN A 64 10.25 0.26 -10.35
CA GLN A 64 9.49 1.37 -9.78
C GLN A 64 8.40 0.85 -8.84
N MET A 65 7.67 -0.21 -9.21
CA MET A 65 6.65 -0.80 -8.35
C MET A 65 7.24 -1.34 -7.04
N CYS A 66 8.37 -2.06 -7.09
CA CYS A 66 9.06 -2.50 -5.87
C CYS A 66 9.39 -1.33 -4.95
N ARG A 67 9.96 -0.26 -5.53
CA ARG A 67 10.32 0.94 -4.77
C ARG A 67 9.10 1.61 -4.15
N GLN A 68 7.98 1.68 -4.87
CA GLN A 68 6.73 2.24 -4.34
C GLN A 68 6.17 1.40 -3.19
N ILE A 69 6.24 0.07 -3.28
CA ILE A 69 5.83 -0.82 -2.19
C ILE A 69 6.69 -0.59 -0.94
N ASP A 70 8.02 -0.46 -1.11
CA ASP A 70 8.93 -0.22 0.01
C ASP A 70 8.66 1.15 0.68
N LEU A 71 8.37 2.17 -0.12
CA LEU A 71 8.01 3.50 0.39
C LEU A 71 6.66 3.50 1.11
N ALA A 72 5.66 2.79 0.58
CA ALA A 72 4.36 2.65 1.22
C ALA A 72 4.48 1.95 2.58
N ALA A 73 5.24 0.85 2.63
CA ALA A 73 5.52 0.14 3.87
C ALA A 73 6.21 1.05 4.91
N ALA A 74 7.25 1.78 4.51
CA ALA A 74 7.96 2.70 5.39
C ALA A 74 7.06 3.83 5.91
N ALA A 75 6.09 4.30 5.12
CA ALA A 75 5.12 5.30 5.54
C ALA A 75 4.11 4.72 6.53
N LEU A 76 3.54 3.55 6.23
CA LEU A 76 2.57 2.86 7.09
C LEU A 76 3.17 2.49 8.46
N SER A 77 4.40 1.98 8.49
CA SER A 77 5.09 1.62 9.74
C SER A 77 5.37 2.80 10.68
N ARG A 78 5.23 4.04 10.20
CA ARG A 78 5.39 5.26 11.02
C ARG A 78 4.07 5.78 11.58
N LEU A 79 2.93 5.19 11.23
CA LEU A 79 1.63 5.58 11.77
C LEU A 79 1.45 5.03 13.19
N SER A 80 0.85 5.83 14.07
CA SER A 80 0.52 5.42 15.44
C SER A 80 -0.90 5.86 15.79
N PRO A 81 -1.87 4.94 15.91
CA PRO A 81 -1.74 3.49 15.62
C PRO A 81 -1.66 3.18 14.12
N ILE A 82 -1.08 2.05 13.75
CA ILE A 82 -1.16 1.51 12.39
C ILE A 82 -2.63 1.13 12.11
N PRO A 83 -3.20 1.48 10.93
CA PRO A 83 -4.58 1.10 10.59
C PRO A 83 -4.79 -0.41 10.61
N ALA A 84 -5.93 -0.88 11.14
CA ALA A 84 -6.25 -2.31 11.18
C ALA A 84 -6.49 -2.90 9.78
N ASP A 85 -6.86 -2.05 8.83
CA ASP A 85 -7.08 -2.32 7.41
C ASP A 85 -5.86 -1.96 6.55
N PHE A 86 -4.65 -1.89 7.13
CA PHE A 86 -3.42 -1.53 6.41
C PHE A 86 -3.18 -2.37 5.14
N ALA A 87 -3.74 -3.57 5.04
CA ALA A 87 -3.61 -4.44 3.88
C ALA A 87 -4.51 -4.03 2.69
N ASP A 88 -5.39 -3.05 2.83
CA ASP A 88 -6.26 -2.58 1.73
C ASP A 88 -5.48 -1.83 0.64
N ASP A 89 -5.85 -2.02 -0.63
CA ASP A 89 -5.22 -1.44 -1.82
C ASP A 89 -5.41 0.10 -1.92
N LEU A 90 -6.03 0.71 -0.91
CA LEU A 90 -6.01 2.16 -0.70
C LEU A 90 -4.61 2.64 -0.28
N TYR A 91 -3.88 1.85 0.50
CA TYR A 91 -2.59 2.24 1.07
C TYR A 91 -1.38 1.86 0.20
N TRP A 92 -1.60 1.03 -0.83
CA TRP A 92 -0.54 0.43 -1.63
C TRP A 92 -0.61 0.86 -3.09
N PRO A 93 0.53 0.89 -3.80
CA PRO A 93 0.53 1.21 -5.22
C PRO A 93 -0.24 0.15 -6.01
N ARG A 94 -1.04 0.62 -6.98
CA ARG A 94 -1.86 -0.23 -7.84
C ARG A 94 -1.12 -0.53 -9.14
N MET A 95 -1.25 -1.77 -9.61
CA MET A 95 -0.92 -2.13 -10.99
C MET A 95 -2.11 -1.72 -11.86
N TRP A 96 -1.90 -0.82 -12.83
CA TRP A 96 -2.88 -0.48 -13.87
C TRP A 96 -2.57 -1.22 -15.16
#